data_AF-A0A7K4GLP3-F1
#
_entry.id   AF-A0A7K4GLP3-F1
#
_cell.length_a   1.000
_cell.length_b   1.000
_cell.length_c   1.000
_cell.angle_alpha   90.00
_cell.angle_beta   90.00
_cell.angle_gamma   90.00
#
_symmetry.space_group_name_H-M   'P 1'
#
loop_
_entity.id
_entity.type
_entity.pdbx_description
1 polymer ?
#
loop_
_entity_poly.entity_id
_entity_poly.type
_entity_poly.pdbx_seq_one_letter_code
_entity_poly.pdbx_strand_id
1 'polypeptide(L)'
;MSEKEIYEEREKRVKELLDKIEKDKESFDDYQIMLEILEDIKCSSISDIGEKRNNTSIIGLAVVIRGYENLIADSKAPYDKFRFRDEMNYLYEIVSKELKKSSSFIRNEQRIQIYLRKLWGKEEFKDFCKKYDIRNISLPVQNVSFWMLSCLLFVLIFLLLIVFFYF
;
A
#
# COMPACT_ATOMS: atom_id res chain seq x y z
N MET A 1 -6.37 -4.96 -22.01
CA MET A 1 -6.31 -4.93 -20.53
C MET A 1 -5.89 -3.53 -20.12
N SER A 2 -6.64 -2.89 -19.22
CA SER A 2 -6.32 -1.54 -18.72
C SER A 2 -5.24 -1.61 -17.63
N GLU A 3 -4.48 -0.52 -17.41
CA GLU A 3 -3.48 -0.43 -16.32
C GLU A 3 -4.09 -0.77 -14.95
N LYS A 4 -5.36 -0.43 -14.76
CA LYS A 4 -6.11 -0.73 -13.54
C LYS A 4 -6.32 -2.23 -13.34
N GLU A 5 -6.61 -2.97 -14.40
CA GLU A 5 -6.82 -4.43 -14.36
C GLU A 5 -5.52 -5.18 -14.05
N ILE A 6 -4.40 -4.78 -14.67
CA ILE A 6 -3.07 -5.36 -14.40
C ILE A 6 -2.68 -5.16 -12.93
N TYR A 7 -2.98 -3.98 -12.38
CA TYR A 7 -2.71 -3.65 -11.00
C TYR A 7 -3.53 -4.49 -10.02
N GLU A 8 -4.86 -4.54 -10.20
CA GLU A 8 -5.76 -5.30 -9.32
C GLU A 8 -5.41 -6.80 -9.35
N GLU A 9 -4.98 -7.32 -10.50
CA GLU A 9 -4.52 -8.70 -10.64
C GLU A 9 -3.20 -8.96 -9.88
N ARG A 10 -2.20 -8.07 -10.02
CA ARG A 10 -0.91 -8.19 -9.30
C ARG A 10 -1.09 -8.06 -7.79
N GLU A 11 -1.87 -7.07 -7.33
CA GLU A 11 -2.20 -6.89 -5.91
C GLU A 11 -2.93 -8.12 -5.35
N LYS A 12 -3.92 -8.65 -6.09
CA LYS A 12 -4.65 -9.85 -5.70
C LYS A 12 -3.74 -11.08 -5.60
N ARG A 13 -2.87 -11.33 -6.59
CA ARG A 13 -1.93 -12.46 -6.55
C ARG A 13 -0.98 -12.38 -5.37
N VAL A 14 -0.39 -11.21 -5.13
CA VAL A 14 0.52 -11.02 -4.00
C VAL A 14 -0.23 -11.17 -2.68
N LYS A 15 -1.44 -10.63 -2.56
CA LYS A 15 -2.26 -10.79 -1.37
C LYS A 15 -2.68 -12.24 -1.13
N GLU A 16 -3.09 -12.97 -2.17
CA GLU A 16 -3.46 -14.38 -2.06
C GLU A 16 -2.26 -15.24 -1.64
N LEU A 17 -1.05 -14.93 -2.11
CA LEU A 17 0.17 -15.61 -1.69
C LEU A 17 0.57 -15.25 -0.27
N LEU A 18 0.47 -13.98 0.12
CA LEU A 18 0.69 -13.53 1.49
C LEU A 18 -0.30 -14.19 2.46
N ASP A 19 -1.59 -14.18 2.13
CA ASP A 19 -2.65 -14.81 2.92
C ASP A 19 -2.45 -16.35 3.00
N LYS A 20 -1.91 -16.98 1.94
CA LYS A 20 -1.53 -18.41 1.96
C LYS A 20 -0.35 -18.66 2.88
N ILE A 21 0.71 -17.87 2.81
CA ILE A 21 1.89 -18.02 3.69
C ILE A 21 1.52 -17.75 5.16
N GLU A 22 0.61 -16.81 5.40
CA GLU A 22 0.13 -16.50 6.75
C GLU A 22 -0.74 -17.64 7.34
N LYS A 23 -1.50 -18.35 6.50
CA LYS A 23 -2.38 -19.47 6.89
C LYS A 23 -1.68 -20.83 6.93
N ASP A 24 -0.85 -21.11 5.93
CA ASP A 24 -0.10 -22.35 5.74
C ASP A 24 1.39 -22.05 5.90
N LYS A 25 1.82 -21.83 7.15
CA LYS A 25 3.25 -21.82 7.47
C LYS A 25 3.77 -23.23 7.19
N GLU A 26 4.65 -23.50 6.21
CA GLU A 26 5.80 -24.42 6.40
C GLU A 26 6.67 -24.85 5.20
N SER A 27 6.37 -24.59 3.91
CA SER A 27 7.24 -25.12 2.84
C SER A 27 8.25 -24.10 2.29
N PHE A 28 9.50 -24.53 2.11
CA PHE A 28 10.55 -23.75 1.44
C PHE A 28 10.14 -23.36 0.00
N ASP A 29 9.37 -24.22 -0.66
CA ASP A 29 8.91 -24.03 -2.04
C ASP A 29 7.94 -22.84 -2.16
N ASP A 30 7.04 -22.64 -1.19
CA ASP A 30 6.10 -21.51 -1.18
C ASP A 30 6.84 -20.17 -1.07
N TYR A 31 7.87 -20.13 -0.24
CA TYR A 31 8.73 -18.96 -0.10
C TYR A 31 9.53 -18.68 -1.39
N GLN A 32 9.98 -19.73 -2.08
CA GLN A 32 10.72 -19.57 -3.34
C GLN A 32 9.82 -19.02 -4.45
N ILE A 33 8.60 -19.55 -4.58
CA ILE A 33 7.59 -19.05 -5.54
C ILE A 33 7.26 -17.57 -5.26
N MET A 34 7.13 -17.20 -3.99
CA MET A 34 6.91 -15.80 -3.61
C MET A 34 8.06 -14.92 -4.07
N LEU A 35 9.31 -15.34 -3.83
CA LEU A 35 10.49 -14.57 -4.26
C LEU A 35 10.55 -14.42 -5.78
N GLU A 36 10.24 -15.47 -6.54
CA GLU A 36 10.19 -15.41 -8.01
C GLU A 36 9.18 -14.35 -8.49
N ILE A 37 8.01 -14.28 -7.86
CA ILE A 37 6.98 -13.29 -8.20
C ILE A 37 7.41 -11.88 -7.80
N LEU A 38 8.00 -11.71 -6.62
CA LEU A 38 8.52 -10.41 -6.20
C LEU A 38 9.64 -9.95 -7.13
N GLU A 39 10.51 -10.85 -7.57
CA GLU A 39 11.60 -10.56 -8.49
C GLU A 39 11.09 -10.17 -9.89
N ASP A 40 10.08 -10.86 -10.41
CA ASP A 40 9.43 -10.53 -11.68
C ASP A 40 8.80 -9.12 -11.63
N ILE A 41 8.03 -8.83 -10.58
CA ILE A 41 7.44 -7.51 -10.37
C ILE A 41 8.53 -6.45 -10.22
N LYS A 42 9.61 -6.74 -9.49
CA LYS A 42 10.74 -5.83 -9.28
C LYS A 42 11.41 -5.51 -10.61
N CYS A 43 11.81 -6.51 -11.38
CA CYS A 43 12.46 -6.35 -12.67
C CYS A 43 11.59 -5.57 -13.65
N SER A 44 10.31 -5.94 -13.79
CA SER A 44 9.34 -5.22 -14.64
C SER A 44 9.16 -3.77 -14.19
N SER A 45 9.09 -3.51 -12.88
CA SER A 45 8.88 -2.16 -12.37
C SER A 45 10.13 -1.29 -12.53
N ILE A 46 11.33 -1.84 -12.34
CA ILE A 46 12.60 -1.12 -12.53
C ILE A 46 12.83 -0.81 -14.00
N SER A 47 12.58 -1.76 -14.91
CA SER A 47 12.76 -1.55 -16.36
C SER A 47 11.91 -0.41 -16.89
N ASP A 48 10.71 -0.25 -16.33
CA ASP A 48 9.75 0.77 -16.74
C ASP A 48 10.07 2.17 -16.15
N ILE A 49 10.99 2.25 -15.20
CA ILE A 49 11.47 3.51 -14.61
C ILE A 49 12.63 4.03 -15.47
N GLY A 50 12.31 4.88 -16.45
CA GLY A 50 13.36 5.44 -17.32
C GLY A 50 12.92 6.61 -18.20
N GLU A 51 11.70 6.58 -18.76
CA GLU A 51 11.31 7.57 -19.78
C GLU A 51 10.27 8.58 -19.30
N LYS A 52 9.30 8.15 -18.50
CA LYS A 52 8.22 8.98 -17.93
C LYS A 52 7.84 8.46 -16.55
N ARG A 53 7.24 9.31 -15.71
CA ARG A 53 6.67 8.88 -14.42
C ARG A 53 5.61 7.79 -14.68
N ASN A 54 5.92 6.57 -14.28
CA ASN A 54 5.03 5.42 -14.41
C ASN A 54 4.47 5.06 -13.04
N ASN A 55 3.22 5.43 -12.80
CA ASN A 55 2.55 5.20 -11.52
C ASN A 55 2.43 3.70 -11.19
N THR A 56 2.25 2.86 -12.22
CA THR A 56 2.15 1.41 -12.09
C THR A 56 3.46 0.83 -11.58
N SER A 57 4.59 1.31 -12.08
CA SER A 57 5.92 0.89 -11.64
C SER A 57 6.20 1.32 -10.20
N ILE A 58 5.84 2.55 -9.81
CA ILE A 58 5.98 3.03 -8.42
C ILE A 58 5.20 2.13 -7.47
N ILE A 59 3.97 1.78 -7.85
CA ILE A 59 3.11 0.91 -7.07
C ILE A 59 3.66 -0.52 -7.04
N GLY A 60 4.15 -1.06 -8.16
CA GLY A 60 4.80 -2.37 -8.22
C GLY A 60 5.98 -2.48 -7.27
N LEU A 61 6.86 -1.47 -7.24
CA LEU A 61 7.96 -1.41 -6.28
C LEU A 61 7.48 -1.36 -4.82
N ALA A 62 6.38 -0.66 -4.56
CA ALA A 62 5.80 -0.60 -3.22
C ALA A 62 5.24 -1.94 -2.75
N VAL A 63 4.68 -2.74 -3.67
CA VAL A 63 4.25 -4.12 -3.41
C VAL A 63 5.47 -5.00 -3.09
N VAL A 64 6.58 -4.84 -3.81
CA VAL A 64 7.81 -5.58 -3.53
C VAL A 64 8.37 -5.24 -2.14
N ILE A 65 8.44 -3.96 -1.80
CA ILE A 65 8.84 -3.49 -0.46
C ILE A 65 7.99 -4.16 0.62
N ARG A 66 6.66 -4.18 0.44
CA ARG A 66 5.75 -4.80 1.41
C ARG A 66 5.95 -6.32 1.51
N GLY A 67 6.20 -6.99 0.38
CA GLY A 67 6.56 -8.40 0.35
C GLY A 67 7.82 -8.71 1.15
N TYR A 68 8.87 -7.90 0.98
CA TYR A 68 10.12 -8.03 1.74
C TYR A 68 9.93 -7.74 3.24
N GLU A 69 9.14 -6.74 3.62
CA GLU A 69 8.79 -6.48 5.03
C GLU A 69 8.19 -7.72 5.70
N ASN A 70 7.23 -8.35 5.03
CA ASN A 70 6.56 -9.54 5.54
C ASN A 70 7.54 -10.72 5.67
N LEU A 71 8.40 -10.93 4.67
CA LEU A 71 9.43 -11.98 4.70
C LEU A 71 10.47 -11.75 5.81
N ILE A 72 10.86 -10.51 6.08
CA ILE A 72 11.79 -10.17 7.17
C ILE A 72 11.13 -10.42 8.53
N ALA A 73 9.86 -10.03 8.67
CA ALA A 73 9.10 -10.21 9.90
C ALA A 73 8.85 -11.69 10.23
N ASP A 74 8.77 -12.56 9.22
CA ASP A 74 8.60 -13.98 9.40
C ASP A 74 9.87 -14.65 9.95
N SER A 75 9.79 -15.17 11.17
CA SER A 75 10.88 -15.92 11.82
C SER A 75 11.24 -17.24 11.13
N LYS A 76 10.32 -17.83 10.35
CA LYS A 76 10.51 -19.11 9.66
C LYS A 76 11.12 -18.97 8.26
N ALA A 77 11.17 -17.76 7.71
CA ALA A 77 11.71 -17.52 6.37
C ALA A 77 13.18 -17.99 6.26
N PRO A 78 13.52 -18.90 5.34
CA PRO A 78 14.82 -19.57 5.27
C PRO A 78 15.88 -18.76 4.52
N TYR A 79 15.84 -17.42 4.64
CA TYR A 79 16.65 -16.51 3.82
C TYR A 79 17.45 -15.51 4.64
N ASP A 80 18.46 -14.94 3.98
CA ASP A 80 19.24 -13.83 4.53
C ASP A 80 18.41 -12.54 4.57
N LYS A 81 17.94 -12.22 5.78
CA LYS A 81 17.16 -11.00 6.05
C LYS A 81 17.96 -9.72 5.86
N PHE A 82 19.29 -9.76 5.94
CA PHE A 82 20.13 -8.57 5.71
C PHE A 82 20.04 -8.14 4.25
N ARG A 83 20.15 -9.08 3.33
CA ARG A 83 20.01 -8.82 1.90
C ARG A 83 18.67 -8.16 1.56
N PHE A 84 17.56 -8.64 2.12
CA PHE A 84 16.25 -8.01 1.88
C PHE A 84 16.15 -6.58 2.43
N ARG A 85 16.78 -6.28 3.57
CA ARG A 85 16.81 -4.92 4.11
C ARG A 85 17.58 -3.97 3.20
N ASP A 86 18.70 -4.41 2.65
CA ASP A 86 19.50 -3.61 1.72
C ASP A 86 18.75 -3.37 0.41
N GLU A 87 18.13 -4.41 -0.15
CA GLU A 87 17.30 -4.28 -1.35
C GLU A 87 16.08 -3.37 -1.10
N MET A 88 15.39 -3.52 0.03
CA MET A 88 14.29 -2.61 0.40
C MET A 88 14.72 -1.15 0.48
N ASN A 89 15.89 -0.86 1.09
CA ASN A 89 16.40 0.51 1.16
C ASN A 89 16.63 1.09 -0.23
N TYR A 90 17.23 0.32 -1.14
CA TYR A 90 17.40 0.71 -2.54
C TYR A 90 16.05 0.97 -3.23
N LEU A 91 15.05 0.12 -3.03
CA LEU A 91 13.71 0.30 -3.60
C LEU A 91 13.01 1.56 -3.05
N TYR A 92 13.14 1.83 -1.76
CA TYR A 92 12.62 3.08 -1.18
C TYR A 92 13.28 4.31 -1.80
N GLU A 93 14.59 4.27 -2.08
CA GLU A 93 15.26 5.37 -2.76
C GLU A 93 14.68 5.60 -4.17
N ILE A 94 14.47 4.53 -4.95
CA ILE A 94 13.84 4.64 -6.28
C ILE A 94 12.44 5.25 -6.17
N VAL A 95 11.59 4.71 -5.30
CA VAL A 95 10.22 5.20 -5.09
C VAL A 95 10.25 6.68 -4.67
N SER A 96 11.16 7.07 -3.78
CA SER A 96 11.29 8.45 -3.34
C SER A 96 11.68 9.40 -4.48
N LYS A 97 12.62 8.98 -5.34
CA LYS A 97 13.06 9.76 -6.52
C LYS A 97 11.89 9.95 -7.48
N GLU A 98 11.12 8.90 -7.76
CA GLU A 98 9.94 8.99 -8.64
C GLU A 98 8.83 9.89 -8.07
N LEU A 99 8.62 9.85 -6.75
CA LEU A 99 7.64 10.72 -6.11
C LEU A 99 8.05 12.20 -6.11
N LYS A 100 9.35 12.49 -6.06
CA LYS A 100 9.91 13.85 -6.14
C LYS A 100 9.93 14.42 -7.55
N LYS A 101 9.83 13.60 -8.60
CA LYS A 101 9.74 14.10 -9.98
C LYS A 101 8.48 14.97 -10.11
N SER A 102 8.67 16.20 -10.60
CA SER A 102 7.58 17.15 -10.80
C SER A 102 6.50 16.51 -11.70
N SER A 103 5.32 16.28 -11.15
CA SER A 103 4.19 15.89 -11.97
C SER A 103 3.56 17.13 -12.60
N SER A 104 3.25 17.08 -13.89
CA SER A 104 2.33 18.05 -14.51
C SER A 104 0.88 17.91 -13.98
N PHE A 105 0.61 16.86 -13.18
CA PHE A 105 -0.72 16.52 -12.67
C PHE A 105 -0.69 16.17 -11.17
N ILE A 106 -0.91 17.19 -10.33
CA ILE A 106 -1.00 17.10 -8.85
C ILE A 106 -1.96 15.99 -8.38
N ARG A 107 -3.06 15.74 -9.12
CA ARG A 107 -4.06 14.70 -8.80
C ARG A 107 -3.49 13.27 -8.87
N ASN A 108 -2.52 13.01 -9.75
CA ASN A 108 -1.89 11.69 -9.86
C ASN A 108 -0.93 11.42 -8.70
N GLU A 109 -0.22 12.44 -8.23
CA GLU A 109 0.66 12.36 -7.08
C GLU A 109 -0.11 12.05 -5.79
N GLN A 110 -1.29 12.68 -5.62
CA GLN A 110 -2.19 12.38 -4.51
C GLN A 110 -2.71 10.95 -4.53
N ARG A 111 -3.10 10.44 -5.70
CA ARG A 111 -3.57 9.05 -5.82
C ARG A 111 -2.48 8.06 -5.41
N ILE A 112 -1.26 8.22 -5.91
CA ILE A 112 -0.18 7.29 -5.56
C ILE A 112 0.13 7.34 -4.06
N GLN A 113 0.24 8.54 -3.46
CA GLN A 113 0.50 8.65 -2.03
C GLN A 113 -0.62 8.02 -1.18
N ILE A 114 -1.89 8.07 -1.61
CA ILE A 114 -2.99 7.31 -0.97
C ILE A 114 -2.74 5.81 -1.02
N TYR A 115 -2.39 5.29 -2.20
CA TYR A 115 -2.14 3.86 -2.38
C TYR A 115 -0.99 3.39 -1.50
N LEU A 116 0.14 4.11 -1.51
CA LEU A 116 1.30 3.79 -0.68
C LEU A 116 0.93 3.80 0.81
N ARG A 117 0.18 4.82 1.25
CA ARG A 117 -0.32 4.90 2.62
C ARG A 117 -1.24 3.74 3.02
N LYS A 118 -2.08 3.26 2.09
CA LYS A 118 -2.97 2.11 2.32
C LYS A 118 -2.17 0.80 2.38
N LEU A 119 -1.14 0.68 1.54
CA LEU A 119 -0.35 -0.54 1.40
C LEU A 119 0.64 -0.75 2.55
N TRP A 120 1.40 0.29 2.92
CA TRP A 120 2.43 0.19 3.95
C TRP A 120 1.91 0.44 5.36
N GLY A 121 0.77 1.13 5.48
CA GLY A 121 0.27 1.61 6.76
C GLY A 121 0.56 3.10 6.95
N LYS A 122 -0.22 3.72 7.84
CA LYS A 122 -0.23 5.18 8.02
C LYS A 122 1.06 5.70 8.61
N GLU A 123 1.61 5.03 9.63
CA GLU A 123 2.79 5.51 10.34
C GLU A 123 4.05 5.20 9.55
N GLU A 124 4.14 4.02 8.93
CA GLU A 124 5.22 3.60 8.05
C GLU A 124 5.34 4.55 6.84
N PHE A 125 4.23 4.89 6.20
CA PHE A 125 4.22 5.86 5.10
C PHE A 125 4.62 7.27 5.57
N LYS A 126 4.19 7.68 6.77
CA LYS A 126 4.57 8.98 7.34
C LYS A 126 6.07 9.05 7.63
N ASP A 127 6.64 7.97 8.17
CA ASP A 127 8.08 7.86 8.44
C ASP A 127 8.88 7.82 7.15
N PHE A 128 8.38 7.12 6.12
CA PHE A 128 8.94 7.17 4.77
C PHE A 128 8.95 8.60 4.21
N CYS A 129 7.82 9.31 4.26
CA CYS A 129 7.74 10.69 3.81
C CYS A 129 8.71 11.61 4.57
N LYS A 130 8.85 11.41 5.89
CA LYS A 130 9.79 12.17 6.72
C LYS A 130 11.24 11.87 6.37
N LYS A 131 11.59 10.58 6.22
CA LYS A 131 12.95 10.13 5.90
C LYS A 131 13.43 10.67 4.56
N TYR A 132 12.54 10.67 3.56
CA TYR A 132 12.90 11.06 2.20
C TYR A 132 12.47 12.48 1.84
N ASP A 133 12.00 13.30 2.78
CA ASP A 133 11.53 14.67 2.53
C ASP A 133 10.52 14.75 1.35
N ILE A 134 9.49 13.91 1.44
CA ILE A 134 8.36 13.90 0.50
C ILE A 134 7.22 14.62 1.19
N ARG A 135 6.57 15.54 0.46
CA ARG A 135 5.38 16.22 0.97
C ARG A 135 4.30 15.18 1.27
N ASN A 136 4.12 14.90 2.55
CA ASN A 136 3.10 13.97 3.02
C ASN A 136 1.73 14.59 2.76
N ILE A 137 0.96 13.99 1.86
CA ILE A 137 -0.41 14.38 1.67
C ILE A 137 -1.21 13.82 2.84
N SER A 138 -1.39 14.68 3.85
CA SER A 138 -2.39 14.50 4.88
C SER A 138 -3.76 14.62 4.23
N LEU A 139 -4.26 13.54 3.65
CA LEU A 139 -5.70 13.48 3.44
C LEU A 139 -6.33 13.46 4.82
N PRO A 140 -7.30 14.36 5.09
CA PRO A 140 -8.23 14.06 6.15
C PRO A 140 -8.71 12.66 5.82
N VAL A 141 -8.54 11.74 6.77
CA VAL A 141 -9.37 10.54 6.81
C VAL A 141 -10.76 11.08 6.51
N GLN A 142 -11.49 10.51 5.55
CA GLN A 142 -12.93 10.70 5.54
C GLN A 142 -13.39 10.16 6.91
N ASN A 143 -13.32 11.02 7.92
CA ASN A 143 -14.12 10.96 9.11
C ASN A 143 -15.49 10.78 8.52
N VAL A 144 -16.07 9.61 8.78
CA VAL A 144 -17.50 9.30 8.65
C VAL A 144 -18.22 10.63 8.57
N SER A 145 -18.67 10.95 7.36
CA SER A 145 -18.99 12.32 6.98
C SER A 145 -19.80 12.97 8.09
N PHE A 146 -19.51 14.22 8.43
CA PHE A 146 -20.33 15.00 9.36
C PHE A 146 -21.84 14.76 9.13
N TRP A 147 -22.24 14.54 7.88
CA TRP A 147 -23.53 14.03 7.42
C TRP A 147 -24.01 12.71 8.06
N MET A 148 -23.21 11.63 8.10
CA MET A 148 -23.60 10.38 8.78
C MET A 148 -23.78 10.58 10.28
N LEU A 149 -22.95 11.41 10.92
CA LEU A 149 -23.08 11.74 12.34
C LEU A 149 -24.32 12.60 12.62
N SER A 150 -24.64 13.55 11.73
CA SER A 150 -25.90 14.32 11.76
C SER A 150 -27.13 13.45 11.51
N CYS A 151 -27.07 12.48 10.60
CA CYS A 151 -28.17 11.54 10.36
C CYS A 151 -28.44 10.65 11.58
N LEU A 152 -27.38 10.14 12.23
CA LEU A 152 -27.51 9.36 13.46
C LEU A 152 -28.14 10.18 14.60
N LEU A 153 -27.71 11.43 14.79
CA LEU A 153 -28.30 12.36 15.75
C LEU A 153 -29.78 12.64 15.46
N PHE A 154 -30.14 12.81 14.19
CA PHE A 154 -31.53 13.08 13.80
C PHE A 154 -32.46 11.89 14.10
N VAL A 155 -32.01 10.65 13.83
CA VAL A 155 -32.75 9.43 14.16
C VAL A 155 -32.94 9.28 15.67
N LEU A 156 -31.91 9.60 16.46
CA LEU A 156 -31.94 9.51 17.93
C LEU A 156 -32.92 10.53 18.54
N ILE A 157 -32.95 11.76 18.03
CA ILE A 157 -33.91 12.79 18.45
C ILE A 157 -35.34 12.39 18.07
N PHE A 158 -35.54 11.83 16.88
CA PHE A 158 -36.86 11.39 16.43
C PHE A 158 -37.42 10.26 17.30
N LEU A 159 -36.58 9.29 17.69
CA LEU A 159 -36.97 8.22 18.61
C LEU A 159 -37.32 8.75 20.01
N LEU A 160 -36.55 9.72 20.53
CA LEU A 160 -36.87 10.37 21.81
C LEU A 160 -38.20 11.12 21.77
N LEU A 161 -38.51 11.79 20.66
CA LEU A 161 -39.79 12.46 20.46
C LEU A 161 -40.95 11.45 20.42
N ILE A 162 -40.80 10.32 19.73
CA ILE A 162 -41.83 9.27 19.72
C ILE A 162 -42.11 8.79 21.15
N VAL A 163 -41.06 8.50 21.93
CA VAL A 163 -41.22 8.04 23.32
C VAL A 163 -41.91 9.12 24.17
N PHE A 164 -41.57 10.40 24.01
CA PHE A 164 -42.16 11.50 24.77
C PHE A 164 -43.63 11.79 24.42
N PHE A 165 -44.08 11.45 23.20
CA PHE A 165 -45.48 11.64 22.79
C PHE A 165 -46.35 10.40 22.98
N TYR A 166 -45.76 9.22 23.19
CA TYR A 166 -46.47 7.95 23.42
C TYR A 166 -46.48 7.48 24.89
N PHE A 167 -45.81 8.19 25.79
CA PHE A 167 -45.87 8.04 27.25
C PHE A 167 -46.33 9.34 27.89
#